data_AF-A0A286IRS5-F1
#
_entry.id   AF-A0A286IRS5-F1
#
_cell.length_a   1.000
_cell.length_b   1.000
_cell.length_c   1.000
_cell.angle_alpha   90.00
_cell.angle_beta   90.00
_cell.angle_gamma   90.00
#
_symmetry.space_group_name_H-M   'P 1'
#
loop_
_entity.id
_entity.type
_entity.pdbx_description
1 polymer ?
#
loop_
_entity_poly.entity_id
_entity_poly.type
_entity_poly.pdbx_seq_one_letter_code
_entity_poly.pdbx_strand_id
1 'polypeptide(L)'
;MNLKNHYKLGSVLLLILSTISTMGFIFRGESEKLLIQSSIDEVEVLKQKLSNFTLNDGEEYKLINSALKKNYTISFSGKIIDFDTLVIGKGDNRYLSSFIIINRDSIIFNRITRGNKQTSIKHDLKLTNNLGIDIERSLKSTVVTIINEGDTLKIDSDFTGMNSPFVRSSGSTIQVNNFEFKTAEYDADVFIFGDSYVNCASPERWPYYIYNQDLTFLCDGLPGGKSNDAYDFMVSAFSVHKPQYAIWCLGMNDGSDEQEANPKWKSYVQKVVDLCERNNVTLILSTVPTVPSRNHEAKNKIVRQSGYRYIDFDKAISDGKGNWNEGLLAKDGVHPSRLGAEAMANAFIKDFPEIKNYK
;
A
#
# COMPACT_ATOMS: atom_id res chain seq x y z
N MET A 1 -41.04 -38.29 -50.44
CA MET A 1 -39.56 -38.31 -50.50
C MET A 1 -39.10 -36.99 -51.10
N ASN A 2 -38.59 -36.09 -50.25
CA ASN A 2 -37.69 -34.94 -50.49
C ASN A 2 -37.57 -34.32 -51.91
N LEU A 3 -37.98 -33.04 -52.06
CA LEU A 3 -37.10 -31.83 -52.04
C LEU A 3 -37.73 -30.60 -52.75
N LYS A 4 -37.60 -29.45 -52.06
CA LYS A 4 -37.39 -28.07 -52.53
C LYS A 4 -38.42 -27.38 -53.44
N ASN A 5 -38.97 -26.29 -52.91
CA ASN A 5 -39.30 -25.07 -53.67
C ASN A 5 -39.11 -23.85 -52.77
N HIS A 6 -38.17 -22.96 -53.11
CA HIS A 6 -38.10 -21.60 -52.55
C HIS A 6 -38.36 -20.59 -53.67
N TYR A 7 -39.36 -19.74 -53.43
CA TYR A 7 -39.82 -18.70 -54.34
C TYR A 7 -39.12 -17.36 -54.10
N LYS A 8 -38.92 -16.72 -55.25
CA LYS A 8 -38.58 -15.35 -55.62
C LYS A 8 -38.89 -14.18 -54.65
N LEU A 9 -37.91 -13.27 -54.67
CA LEU A 9 -37.95 -11.81 -54.52
C LEU A 9 -39.16 -11.13 -55.22
N GLY A 10 -39.67 -10.05 -54.59
CA GLY A 10 -40.48 -9.03 -55.27
C GLY A 10 -41.10 -7.99 -54.33
N SER A 11 -40.41 -6.85 -54.16
CA SER A 11 -40.90 -5.46 -54.09
C SER A 11 -42.00 -5.05 -53.09
N VAL A 12 -41.75 -4.04 -52.23
CA VAL A 12 -42.60 -2.83 -52.04
C VAL A 12 -41.76 -1.67 -51.48
N LEU A 13 -41.97 -0.51 -52.10
CA LEU A 13 -41.46 0.83 -51.84
C LEU A 13 -42.32 1.56 -50.78
N LEU A 14 -41.77 2.41 -49.91
CA LEU A 14 -42.52 3.56 -49.37
C LEU A 14 -41.61 4.71 -48.90
N LEU A 15 -41.83 5.90 -49.47
CA LEU A 15 -41.33 7.22 -49.05
C LEU A 15 -42.10 7.71 -47.81
N ILE A 16 -41.43 8.39 -46.86
CA ILE A 16 -41.94 9.62 -46.22
C ILE A 16 -40.75 10.56 -45.91
N LEU A 17 -40.84 11.77 -46.46
CA LEU A 17 -40.10 12.97 -46.07
C LEU A 17 -40.90 13.69 -44.97
N SER A 18 -40.25 14.11 -43.88
CA SER A 18 -40.70 15.28 -43.12
C SER A 18 -39.50 16.05 -42.56
N THR A 19 -39.63 17.37 -42.70
CA THR A 19 -38.69 18.45 -42.48
C THR A 19 -38.47 18.74 -40.99
N ILE A 20 -37.22 18.97 -40.56
CA ILE A 20 -36.95 19.72 -39.32
C ILE A 20 -36.02 20.90 -39.61
N SER A 21 -36.55 22.06 -39.24
CA SER A 21 -36.03 23.41 -39.31
C SER A 21 -34.74 23.60 -38.51
N THR A 22 -33.87 24.46 -39.04
CA THR A 22 -32.72 25.08 -38.39
C THR A 22 -33.08 26.02 -37.23
N MET A 23 -32.09 26.23 -36.35
CA MET A 23 -31.88 27.28 -35.35
C MET A 23 -32.38 27.05 -33.92
N GLY A 24 -31.42 27.06 -32.97
CA GLY A 24 -31.68 27.23 -31.55
C GLY A 24 -30.60 26.71 -30.60
N PHE A 25 -29.37 27.24 -30.69
CA PHE A 25 -28.33 27.06 -29.67
C PHE A 25 -28.79 27.68 -28.34
N ILE A 26 -29.10 26.86 -27.33
CA ILE A 26 -28.87 27.14 -25.90
C ILE A 26 -28.64 25.79 -25.19
N PHE A 27 -27.38 25.35 -25.07
CA PHE A 27 -27.01 24.33 -24.08
C PHE A 27 -26.82 25.06 -22.74
N ARG A 28 -27.83 25.00 -21.88
CA ARG A 28 -27.67 25.30 -20.45
C ARG A 28 -27.39 23.97 -19.77
N GLY A 29 -26.16 23.86 -19.26
CA GLY A 29 -25.69 22.65 -18.59
C GLY A 29 -26.38 22.43 -17.26
N GLU A 30 -26.89 21.22 -17.07
CA GLU A 30 -26.99 20.55 -15.79
C GLU A 30 -26.59 19.10 -16.07
N SER A 31 -25.36 18.73 -15.71
CA SER A 31 -24.98 17.32 -15.66
C SER A 31 -25.66 16.73 -14.45
N GLU A 32 -26.74 15.97 -14.66
CA GLU A 32 -27.28 15.08 -13.65
C GLU A 32 -26.15 14.15 -13.19
N LYS A 33 -25.63 14.41 -11.98
CA LYS A 33 -24.81 13.44 -11.26
C LYS A 33 -25.70 12.25 -10.93
N LEU A 34 -25.68 11.25 -11.80
CA LEU A 34 -26.12 9.89 -11.48
C LEU A 34 -25.27 9.41 -10.30
N LEU A 35 -25.83 9.54 -9.10
CA LEU A 35 -25.38 8.89 -7.88
C LEU A 35 -25.51 7.37 -8.07
N ILE A 36 -24.50 6.77 -8.69
CA ILE A 36 -24.28 5.33 -8.57
C ILE A 36 -23.75 5.13 -7.15
N GLN A 37 -24.67 4.86 -6.23
CA GLN A 37 -24.34 4.38 -4.90
C GLN A 37 -23.84 2.94 -5.05
N SER A 38 -22.59 2.78 -5.49
CA SER A 38 -21.92 1.48 -5.43
C SER A 38 -21.74 1.17 -3.96
N SER A 39 -22.39 0.11 -3.47
CA SER A 39 -22.05 -0.48 -2.18
C SER A 39 -20.58 -0.89 -2.23
N ILE A 40 -19.71 -0.07 -1.67
CA ILE A 40 -18.32 -0.41 -1.44
C ILE A 40 -18.37 -1.52 -0.39
N ASP A 41 -17.91 -2.72 -0.72
CA ASP A 41 -17.63 -3.74 0.30
C ASP A 41 -16.77 -3.09 1.38
N GLU A 42 -17.31 -2.97 2.60
CA GLU A 42 -16.61 -2.30 3.68
C GLU A 42 -15.35 -3.11 4.00
N VAL A 43 -14.19 -2.48 3.79
CA VAL A 43 -12.90 -3.05 4.19
C VAL A 43 -12.93 -3.21 5.71
N GLU A 44 -12.66 -4.42 6.20
CA GLU A 44 -12.56 -4.67 7.64
C GLU A 44 -11.40 -3.84 8.22
N VAL A 45 -11.73 -2.90 9.10
CA VAL A 45 -10.75 -2.05 9.76
C VAL A 45 -10.30 -2.71 11.06
N LEU A 46 -9.06 -3.18 11.07
CA LEU A 46 -8.42 -3.75 12.25
C LEU A 46 -7.85 -2.64 13.16
N LYS A 47 -7.88 -2.90 14.47
CA LYS A 47 -7.40 -1.95 15.49
C LYS A 47 -5.88 -1.94 15.56
N GLN A 48 -5.30 -0.83 16.03
CA GLN A 48 -3.87 -0.75 16.38
C GLN A 48 -3.52 -1.50 17.67
N LYS A 49 -4.53 -1.81 18.50
CA LYS A 49 -4.33 -2.39 19.83
C LYS A 49 -5.46 -3.35 20.18
N LEU A 50 -5.08 -4.48 20.77
CA LEU A 50 -5.94 -5.43 21.45
C LEU A 50 -5.42 -5.62 22.89
N SER A 51 -6.32 -5.81 23.84
CA SER A 51 -5.98 -5.94 25.26
C SER A 51 -6.95 -6.85 25.98
N ASN A 52 -6.50 -7.47 27.07
CA ASN A 52 -7.31 -8.30 27.96
C ASN A 52 -8.07 -9.42 27.25
N PHE A 53 -7.36 -10.22 26.44
CA PHE A 53 -7.91 -11.39 25.76
C PHE A 53 -7.07 -12.63 26.05
N THR A 54 -7.63 -13.81 25.86
CA THR A 54 -6.89 -15.07 25.94
C THR A 54 -6.52 -15.49 24.54
N LEU A 55 -5.23 -15.77 24.31
CA LEU A 55 -4.73 -16.39 23.10
C LEU A 55 -4.60 -17.89 23.34
N ASN A 56 -5.57 -18.66 22.85
CA ASN A 56 -5.60 -20.12 22.96
C ASN A 56 -4.81 -20.78 21.82
N ASP A 57 -4.59 -22.09 21.93
CA ASP A 57 -3.93 -22.87 20.88
C ASP A 57 -4.66 -22.73 19.53
N GLY A 58 -3.87 -22.53 18.47
CA GLY A 58 -4.35 -22.35 17.10
C GLY A 58 -4.97 -20.98 16.80
N GLU A 59 -5.18 -20.11 17.79
CA GLU A 59 -5.73 -18.78 17.57
C GLU A 59 -4.70 -17.80 17.03
N GLU A 60 -5.17 -16.88 16.19
CA GLU A 60 -4.39 -15.80 15.61
C GLU A 60 -5.16 -14.49 15.71
N TYR A 61 -4.49 -13.44 16.16
CA TYR A 61 -5.02 -12.09 16.20
C TYR A 61 -4.19 -11.18 15.32
N LYS A 62 -4.86 -10.26 14.63
CA LYS A 62 -4.26 -9.29 13.71
C LYS A 62 -4.57 -7.88 14.12
N LEU A 63 -3.64 -6.99 13.83
CA LEU A 63 -3.80 -5.55 13.96
C LEU A 63 -3.91 -4.90 12.58
N ILE A 64 -4.07 -3.57 12.60
CA ILE A 64 -4.15 -2.70 11.43
C ILE A 64 -3.20 -3.12 10.30
N ASN A 65 -3.73 -3.12 9.07
CA ASN A 65 -2.99 -3.50 7.87
C ASN A 65 -2.21 -2.30 7.30
N SER A 66 -0.93 -2.47 6.99
CA SER A 66 -0.09 -1.42 6.41
C SER A 66 1.16 -1.97 5.70
N ALA A 67 1.72 -1.25 4.73
CA ALA A 67 3.06 -1.54 4.18
C ALA A 67 4.16 -0.66 4.79
N LEU A 68 3.91 -0.08 5.97
CA LEU A 68 4.94 0.61 6.76
C LEU A 68 6.12 -0.32 7.07
N LYS A 69 7.33 0.21 6.86
CA LYS A 69 8.62 -0.51 6.91
C LYS A 69 9.60 0.02 7.96
N LYS A 70 9.28 1.17 8.56
CA LYS A 70 10.18 1.94 9.43
C LYS A 70 9.42 2.52 10.61
N ASN A 71 10.19 2.91 11.62
CA ASN A 71 9.76 3.72 12.77
C ASN A 71 8.46 3.20 13.40
N TYR A 72 8.43 1.90 13.68
CA TYR A 72 7.30 1.26 14.34
C TYR A 72 7.76 0.31 15.44
N THR A 73 6.85 0.02 16.37
CA THR A 73 7.02 -1.00 17.39
C THR A 73 5.83 -1.96 17.36
N ILE A 74 6.10 -3.27 17.37
CA ILE A 74 5.11 -4.29 17.69
C ILE A 74 5.36 -4.71 19.13
N SER A 75 4.41 -4.47 20.02
CA SER A 75 4.51 -4.80 21.45
C SER A 75 3.50 -5.87 21.82
N PHE A 76 3.96 -6.87 22.56
CA PHE A 76 3.13 -7.93 23.13
C PHE A 76 3.48 -8.12 24.59
N SER A 77 2.47 -8.30 25.45
CA SER A 77 2.68 -8.70 26.84
C SER A 77 1.53 -9.54 27.34
N GLY A 78 1.83 -10.53 28.18
CA GLY A 78 0.83 -11.41 28.76
C GLY A 78 1.38 -12.32 29.83
N LYS A 79 0.47 -13.04 30.48
CA LYS A 79 0.77 -14.11 31.43
C LYS A 79 0.57 -15.46 30.74
N ILE A 80 1.65 -16.21 30.64
CA ILE A 80 1.69 -17.61 30.21
C ILE A 80 0.88 -18.46 31.19
N ILE A 81 -0.06 -19.23 30.63
CA ILE A 81 -0.80 -20.28 31.32
C ILE A 81 -0.18 -21.62 30.99
N ASP A 82 0.07 -21.87 29.71
CA ASP A 82 0.86 -22.97 29.17
C ASP A 82 1.67 -22.46 27.97
N PHE A 83 2.87 -22.97 27.76
CA PHE A 83 3.76 -22.48 26.70
C PHE A 83 4.47 -23.60 25.98
N ASP A 84 4.30 -23.62 24.66
CA ASP A 84 5.11 -24.38 23.72
C ASP A 84 5.73 -23.45 22.68
N THR A 85 4.89 -22.88 21.82
CA THR A 85 5.31 -21.96 20.76
C THR A 85 4.42 -20.71 20.70
N LEU A 86 5.04 -19.54 20.52
CA LEU A 86 4.39 -18.29 20.16
C LEU A 86 4.99 -17.75 18.86
N VAL A 87 4.15 -17.35 17.92
CA VAL A 87 4.55 -16.69 16.69
C VAL A 87 4.06 -15.25 16.71
N ILE A 88 4.96 -14.29 16.48
CA ILE A 88 4.61 -12.88 16.39
C ILE A 88 5.36 -12.23 15.24
N GLY A 89 4.72 -11.34 14.52
CA GLY A 89 5.35 -10.71 13.37
C GLY A 89 4.46 -9.74 12.63
N LYS A 90 4.84 -9.47 11.38
CA LYS A 90 4.12 -8.58 10.47
C LYS A 90 4.07 -9.21 9.08
N GLY A 91 2.83 -9.53 8.68
CA GLY A 91 2.50 -10.35 7.52
C GLY A 91 2.75 -11.84 7.75
N ASP A 92 1.85 -12.70 7.27
CA ASP A 92 2.00 -14.16 7.35
C ASP A 92 2.11 -14.80 5.96
N ASN A 93 3.08 -15.70 5.80
CA ASN A 93 3.31 -16.57 4.64
C ASN A 93 3.20 -15.90 3.25
N ARG A 94 3.60 -14.64 3.14
CA ARG A 94 3.56 -13.86 1.89
C ARG A 94 4.86 -13.10 1.67
N TYR A 95 5.05 -12.62 0.43
CA TYR A 95 6.21 -11.81 0.08
C TYR A 95 6.33 -10.58 0.99
N LEU A 96 7.54 -10.36 1.52
CA LEU A 96 7.90 -9.31 2.50
C LEU A 96 7.26 -9.46 3.89
N SER A 97 6.90 -10.69 4.28
CA SER A 97 6.62 -11.03 5.68
C SER A 97 7.89 -11.13 6.52
N SER A 98 7.78 -10.80 7.80
CA SER A 98 8.79 -11.12 8.81
C SER A 98 8.11 -11.52 10.10
N PHE A 99 8.52 -12.63 10.70
CA PHE A 99 7.97 -13.12 11.95
C PHE A 99 9.02 -13.90 12.74
N ILE A 100 8.82 -13.93 14.06
CA ILE A 100 9.64 -14.70 14.98
C ILE A 100 8.79 -15.83 15.56
N ILE A 101 9.37 -17.01 15.63
CA ILE A 101 8.84 -18.17 16.35
C ILE A 101 9.64 -18.28 17.63
N ILE A 102 8.97 -18.23 18.77
CA ILE A 102 9.58 -18.35 20.10
C ILE A 102 9.15 -19.68 20.67
N ASN A 103 10.13 -20.56 20.88
CA ASN A 103 9.97 -21.86 21.53
C ASN A 103 10.59 -21.80 22.94
N ARG A 104 10.52 -22.90 23.68
CA ARG A 104 11.11 -23.01 25.03
C ARG A 104 12.62 -22.78 25.09
N ASP A 105 13.36 -23.12 24.04
CA ASP A 105 14.83 -23.12 24.03
C ASP A 105 15.45 -22.31 22.87
N SER A 106 14.61 -21.75 22.01
CA SER A 106 15.06 -21.17 20.75
C SER A 106 14.11 -20.10 20.23
N ILE A 107 14.70 -19.11 19.55
CA ILE A 107 14.00 -18.10 18.76
C ILE A 107 14.41 -18.29 17.31
N ILE A 108 13.41 -18.38 16.42
CA ILE A 108 13.61 -18.57 15.00
C ILE A 108 13.06 -17.34 14.27
N PHE A 109 13.96 -16.57 13.69
CA PHE A 109 13.65 -15.42 12.84
C PHE A 109 13.38 -15.92 11.42
N ASN A 110 12.22 -15.57 10.89
CA ASN A 110 11.81 -15.89 9.53
C ASN A 110 11.58 -14.61 8.75
N ARG A 111 12.16 -14.55 7.56
CA ARG A 111 11.96 -13.47 6.61
C ARG A 111 11.67 -14.05 5.23
N ILE A 112 10.49 -13.72 4.72
CA ILE A 112 10.03 -14.18 3.41
C ILE A 112 10.26 -13.05 2.41
N THR A 113 11.22 -13.24 1.51
CA THR A 113 11.45 -12.35 0.37
C THR A 113 11.53 -13.18 -0.91
N ARG A 114 12.32 -12.79 -1.92
CA ARG A 114 12.68 -13.70 -3.03
C ARG A 114 13.61 -14.83 -2.57
N GLY A 115 14.37 -14.60 -1.50
CA GLY A 115 15.07 -15.64 -0.75
C GLY A 115 14.43 -15.75 0.63
N ASN A 116 14.01 -16.96 1.00
CA ASN A 116 13.60 -17.23 2.38
C ASN A 116 14.85 -17.29 3.24
N LYS A 117 14.88 -16.47 4.29
CA LYS A 117 15.97 -16.47 5.26
C LYS A 117 15.41 -16.88 6.61
N GLN A 118 16.08 -17.86 7.21
CA GLN A 118 15.78 -18.35 8.54
C GLN A 118 17.05 -18.27 9.38
N THR A 119 16.93 -17.80 10.61
CA THR A 119 18.04 -17.77 11.57
C THR A 119 17.52 -18.21 12.92
N SER A 120 18.20 -19.15 13.56
CA SER A 120 17.82 -19.70 14.86
C SER A 120 18.87 -19.33 15.90
N ILE A 121 18.40 -18.91 17.08
CA ILE A 121 19.23 -18.52 18.22
C ILE A 121 18.72 -19.31 19.43
N LYS A 122 19.62 -20.01 20.13
CA LYS A 122 19.29 -20.65 21.41
C LYS A 122 19.24 -19.63 22.54
N HIS A 123 18.40 -19.88 23.54
CA HIS A 123 18.34 -19.06 24.75
C HIS A 123 18.06 -19.92 25.99
N ASP A 124 18.36 -19.35 27.15
CA ASP A 124 18.13 -20.00 28.46
C ASP A 124 16.92 -19.39 29.22
N LEU A 125 16.11 -18.56 28.56
CA LEU A 125 14.85 -18.05 29.14
C LEU A 125 13.94 -19.23 29.50
N LYS A 126 13.40 -19.23 30.73
CA LYS A 126 12.51 -20.30 31.21
C LYS A 126 11.10 -20.22 30.61
N LEU A 127 10.70 -19.04 30.13
CA LEU A 127 9.40 -18.75 29.53
C LEU A 127 8.22 -19.23 30.40
N THR A 128 8.26 -18.85 31.67
CA THR A 128 7.19 -19.09 32.66
C THR A 128 6.56 -17.78 33.09
N ASN A 129 5.31 -17.78 33.57
CA ASN A 129 4.62 -16.60 34.11
C ASN A 129 4.53 -15.42 33.12
N ASN A 130 5.26 -14.31 33.29
CA ASN A 130 5.07 -13.11 32.45
C ASN A 130 5.98 -13.12 31.23
N LEU A 131 5.42 -12.81 30.06
CA LEU A 131 6.14 -12.65 28.79
C LEU A 131 5.89 -11.25 28.23
N GLY A 132 6.97 -10.55 27.88
CA GLY A 132 6.97 -9.32 27.11
C GLY A 132 7.81 -9.48 25.85
N ILE A 133 7.33 -8.94 24.73
CA ILE A 133 8.03 -8.95 23.45
C ILE A 133 7.86 -7.58 22.80
N ASP A 134 8.97 -6.95 22.44
CA ASP A 134 8.98 -5.73 21.64
C ASP A 134 9.82 -5.95 20.37
N ILE A 135 9.25 -5.62 19.22
CA ILE A 135 9.95 -5.58 17.93
C ILE A 135 10.03 -4.11 17.52
N GLU A 136 11.19 -3.49 17.75
CA GLU A 136 11.45 -2.08 17.51
C GLU A 136 12.18 -1.89 16.19
N ARG A 137 11.49 -1.33 15.20
CA ARG A 137 12.00 -1.14 13.84
C ARG A 137 12.33 0.33 13.60
N SER A 138 13.61 0.62 13.35
CA SER A 138 14.05 1.92 12.82
C SER A 138 14.02 1.94 11.29
N LEU A 139 14.62 2.93 10.63
CA LEU A 139 14.79 2.91 9.16
C LEU A 139 15.70 1.76 8.69
N LYS A 140 16.76 1.41 9.44
CA LYS A 140 17.83 0.52 8.97
C LYS A 140 18.17 -0.65 9.89
N SER A 141 17.69 -0.63 11.12
CA SER A 141 17.89 -1.70 12.11
C SER A 141 16.55 -2.15 12.70
N THR A 142 16.56 -3.35 13.27
CA THR A 142 15.47 -3.87 14.09
C THR A 142 16.05 -4.54 15.31
N VAL A 143 15.50 -4.22 16.47
CA VAL A 143 15.84 -4.88 17.73
C VAL A 143 14.62 -5.64 18.20
N VAL A 144 14.81 -6.92 18.52
CA VAL A 144 13.81 -7.73 19.20
C VAL A 144 14.22 -7.89 20.65
N THR A 145 13.36 -7.44 21.55
CA THR A 145 13.53 -7.55 23.00
C THR A 145 12.51 -8.55 23.53
N ILE A 146 12.95 -9.57 24.25
CA ILE A 146 12.10 -10.54 24.94
C ILE A 146 12.39 -10.44 26.43
N ILE A 147 11.33 -10.26 27.22
CA ILE A 147 11.38 -10.09 28.67
C ILE A 147 10.60 -11.23 29.31
N ASN A 148 11.23 -11.99 30.20
CA ASN A 148 10.58 -13.05 30.96
C ASN A 148 11.07 -13.03 32.41
N GLU A 149 10.17 -12.84 33.37
CA GLU A 149 10.48 -12.90 34.83
C GLU A 149 11.69 -12.06 35.28
N GLY A 150 11.96 -10.94 34.61
CA GLY A 150 13.08 -10.05 34.91
C GLY A 150 14.34 -10.28 34.06
N ASP A 151 14.45 -11.42 33.38
CA ASP A 151 15.47 -11.64 32.36
C ASP A 151 15.10 -10.93 31.06
N THR A 152 16.12 -10.40 30.37
CA THR A 152 15.95 -9.69 29.10
C THR A 152 16.92 -10.21 28.07
N LEU A 153 16.40 -10.64 26.92
CA LEU A 153 17.17 -10.99 25.74
C LEU A 153 16.94 -9.96 24.65
N LYS A 154 18.02 -9.36 24.13
CA LYS A 154 17.99 -8.40 23.02
C LYS A 154 18.75 -8.95 21.82
N ILE A 155 18.13 -8.88 20.66
CA ILE A 155 18.65 -9.47 19.42
C ILE A 155 18.51 -8.46 18.29
N ASP A 156 19.62 -8.17 17.60
CA ASP A 156 19.59 -7.46 16.32
C ASP A 156 19.06 -8.38 15.22
N SER A 157 18.10 -7.88 14.44
CA SER A 157 17.41 -8.65 13.42
C SER A 157 17.30 -7.87 12.10
N ASP A 158 17.15 -8.59 10.99
CA ASP A 158 16.80 -8.01 9.68
C ASP A 158 15.29 -7.99 9.42
N PHE A 159 14.48 -8.15 10.47
CA PHE A 159 13.03 -8.06 10.46
C PHE A 159 12.58 -6.76 9.77
N THR A 160 11.74 -6.86 8.75
CA THR A 160 11.21 -5.69 8.03
C THR A 160 9.68 -5.68 8.00
N GLY A 161 9.06 -6.83 7.71
CA GLY A 161 7.62 -7.12 7.81
C GLY A 161 6.63 -6.11 7.20
N MET A 162 5.80 -6.55 6.26
CA MET A 162 4.69 -5.76 5.70
C MET A 162 3.34 -6.44 5.97
N ASN A 163 2.23 -5.73 5.74
CA ASN A 163 0.86 -6.13 6.06
C ASN A 163 0.57 -6.07 7.57
N SER A 164 -0.56 -6.63 8.00
CA SER A 164 -0.99 -6.68 9.39
C SER A 164 0.07 -7.30 10.33
N PRO A 165 0.40 -6.62 11.44
CA PRO A 165 0.99 -7.26 12.60
C PRO A 165 0.07 -8.37 13.09
N PHE A 166 0.65 -9.48 13.54
CA PHE A 166 -0.10 -10.62 14.05
C PHE A 166 0.61 -11.29 15.23
N VAL A 167 -0.19 -11.96 16.05
CA VAL A 167 0.28 -12.92 17.06
C VAL A 167 -0.55 -14.20 16.93
N ARG A 168 0.12 -15.35 16.96
CA ARG A 168 -0.48 -16.68 16.84
C ARG A 168 0.12 -17.62 17.87
N SER A 169 -0.73 -18.42 18.50
CA SER A 169 -0.28 -19.52 19.35
C SER A 169 -0.22 -20.84 18.59
N SER A 170 0.76 -21.66 18.95
CA SER A 170 0.84 -23.07 18.57
C SER A 170 1.26 -23.86 19.81
N GLY A 171 0.34 -24.60 20.41
CA GLY A 171 0.54 -25.33 21.65
C GLY A 171 0.70 -24.46 22.92
N SER A 172 0.38 -23.16 22.85
CA SER A 172 0.44 -22.25 24.02
C SER A 172 -0.93 -21.71 24.40
N THR A 173 -1.09 -21.32 25.66
CA THR A 173 -2.22 -20.52 26.13
C THR A 173 -1.68 -19.33 26.93
N ILE A 174 -2.01 -18.11 26.51
CA ILE A 174 -1.50 -16.87 27.12
C ILE A 174 -2.66 -15.93 27.41
N GLN A 175 -2.77 -15.46 28.66
CA GLN A 175 -3.62 -14.32 29.00
C GLN A 175 -2.91 -13.04 28.55
N VAL A 176 -3.32 -12.50 27.40
CA VAL A 176 -2.71 -11.31 26.80
C VAL A 176 -3.22 -10.05 27.48
N ASN A 177 -2.29 -9.26 28.00
CA ASN A 177 -2.55 -7.93 28.56
C ASN A 177 -2.58 -6.88 27.44
N ASN A 178 -1.59 -6.93 26.54
CA ASN A 178 -1.43 -5.97 25.45
C ASN A 178 -0.89 -6.64 24.19
N PHE A 179 -1.48 -6.36 23.03
CA PHE A 179 -0.91 -6.59 21.72
C PHE A 179 -1.13 -5.36 20.85
N GLU A 180 -0.07 -4.71 20.39
CA GLU A 180 -0.14 -3.34 19.89
C GLU A 180 0.87 -3.07 18.77
N PHE A 181 0.46 -2.24 17.82
CA PHE A 181 1.30 -1.69 16.75
C PHE A 181 1.34 -0.17 16.86
N LYS A 182 2.52 0.36 17.18
CA LYS A 182 2.76 1.79 17.40
C LYS A 182 3.63 2.34 16.29
N THR A 183 3.28 3.51 15.78
CA THR A 183 4.14 4.30 14.91
C THR A 183 3.68 5.75 14.94
N ALA A 184 4.64 6.68 15.05
CA ALA A 184 4.35 8.11 14.98
C ALA A 184 4.01 8.57 13.55
N GLU A 185 4.21 7.72 12.54
CA GLU A 185 3.87 8.08 11.15
C GLU A 185 2.37 8.32 10.95
N TYR A 186 1.51 7.70 11.76
CA TYR A 186 0.08 7.98 11.69
C TYR A 186 -0.28 9.38 12.19
N ASP A 187 0.58 10.04 12.96
CA ASP A 187 0.33 11.41 13.43
C ASP A 187 0.74 12.47 12.38
N ALA A 188 1.25 12.04 11.22
CA ALA A 188 1.66 12.94 10.15
C ALA A 188 0.47 13.51 9.35
N ASP A 189 0.57 14.78 8.96
CA ASP A 189 -0.42 15.43 8.09
C ASP A 189 -0.28 15.07 6.60
N VAL A 190 0.75 14.30 6.24
CA VAL A 190 1.02 13.90 4.85
C VAL A 190 1.20 12.40 4.76
N PHE A 191 0.30 11.73 4.05
CA PHE A 191 0.40 10.29 3.79
C PHE A 191 0.75 10.02 2.33
N ILE A 192 1.76 9.17 2.09
CA ILE A 192 2.18 8.75 0.77
C ILE A 192 1.94 7.24 0.62
N PHE A 193 1.10 6.89 -0.34
CA PHE A 193 0.79 5.50 -0.70
C PHE A 193 1.44 5.16 -2.04
N GLY A 194 2.10 4.01 -2.13
CA GLY A 194 2.85 3.63 -3.33
C GLY A 194 3.14 2.15 -3.47
N ASP A 195 3.95 1.84 -4.47
CA ASP A 195 4.45 0.51 -4.73
C ASP A 195 5.96 0.39 -4.44
N SER A 196 6.72 -0.31 -5.29
CA SER A 196 8.17 -0.45 -5.15
C SER A 196 8.90 0.89 -5.24
N TYR A 197 8.31 1.93 -5.84
CA TYR A 197 8.88 3.26 -5.94
C TYR A 197 8.88 4.05 -4.62
N VAL A 198 8.07 3.64 -3.64
CA VAL A 198 7.89 4.35 -2.38
C VAL A 198 8.63 3.64 -1.24
N ASN A 199 9.82 4.15 -0.90
CA ASN A 199 10.65 3.65 0.20
C ASN A 199 11.64 4.72 0.67
N CYS A 200 11.76 4.94 1.98
CA CYS A 200 12.72 5.88 2.56
C CYS A 200 14.12 5.31 2.79
N ALA A 201 14.33 3.99 2.63
CA ALA A 201 15.60 3.34 2.97
C ALA A 201 16.56 3.15 1.79
N SER A 202 16.13 3.40 0.55
CA SER A 202 16.91 3.15 -0.68
C SER A 202 17.14 4.45 -1.45
N PRO A 203 18.39 4.82 -1.77
CA PRO A 203 18.70 6.02 -2.55
C PRO A 203 18.22 5.94 -4.01
N GLU A 204 17.82 4.76 -4.48
CA GLU A 204 17.11 4.57 -5.75
C GLU A 204 15.61 4.80 -5.61
N ARG A 205 15.12 5.43 -4.53
CA ARG A 205 13.69 5.71 -4.31
C ARG A 205 13.52 7.14 -3.86
N TRP A 206 12.62 7.88 -4.49
CA TRP A 206 12.48 9.32 -4.26
C TRP A 206 12.17 9.69 -2.79
N PRO A 207 11.40 8.89 -1.99
CA PRO A 207 11.14 9.27 -0.61
C PRO A 207 12.38 9.24 0.28
N TYR A 208 13.47 8.59 -0.12
CA TYR A 208 14.75 8.66 0.59
C TYR A 208 15.25 10.09 0.69
N TYR A 209 15.16 10.87 -0.39
CA TYR A 209 15.63 12.26 -0.43
C TYR A 209 14.70 13.22 0.31
N ILE A 210 13.41 12.89 0.39
CA ILE A 210 12.45 13.68 1.17
C ILE A 210 12.63 13.38 2.67
N TYR A 211 12.80 12.11 3.02
CA TYR A 211 13.04 11.68 4.40
C TYR A 211 14.34 12.29 4.98
N ASN A 212 15.41 12.35 4.19
CA ASN A 212 16.69 12.93 4.64
C ASN A 212 16.68 14.47 4.77
N GLN A 213 15.54 15.12 4.54
CA GLN A 213 15.34 16.54 4.82
C GLN A 213 14.62 16.76 6.18
N ASP A 214 14.51 15.71 7.00
CA ASP A 214 13.82 15.71 8.29
C ASP A 214 12.36 16.17 8.17
N LEU A 215 11.69 15.74 7.10
CA LEU A 215 10.27 16.02 6.86
C LEU A 215 9.43 14.84 7.37
N THR A 216 8.29 15.17 7.99
CA THR A 216 7.39 14.19 8.60
C THR A 216 6.27 13.80 7.63
N PHE A 217 6.20 12.52 7.31
CA PHE A 217 5.18 11.91 6.47
C PHE A 217 5.09 10.41 6.71
N LEU A 218 3.90 9.85 6.47
CA LEU A 218 3.68 8.41 6.42
C LEU A 218 4.14 7.88 5.06
N CYS A 219 4.98 6.85 5.07
CA CYS A 219 5.55 6.25 3.85
C CYS A 219 5.12 4.78 3.71
N ASP A 220 3.98 4.56 3.06
CA ASP A 220 3.37 3.23 2.88
C ASP A 220 3.52 2.78 1.42
N GLY A 221 4.53 1.94 1.17
CA GLY A 221 4.85 1.46 -0.17
C GLY A 221 5.05 -0.05 -0.21
N LEU A 222 4.20 -0.78 -0.93
CA LEU A 222 4.31 -2.23 -1.10
C LEU A 222 5.01 -2.59 -2.41
N PRO A 223 6.24 -3.13 -2.41
CA PRO A 223 6.90 -3.55 -3.64
C PRO A 223 6.10 -4.62 -4.41
N GLY A 224 5.76 -4.31 -5.66
CA GLY A 224 4.87 -5.15 -6.48
C GLY A 224 3.38 -4.99 -6.18
N GLY A 225 3.03 -4.16 -5.19
CA GLY A 225 1.65 -3.84 -4.83
C GLY A 225 0.91 -3.11 -5.94
N LYS A 226 -0.39 -3.39 -6.02
CA LYS A 226 -1.34 -2.81 -6.97
C LYS A 226 -2.22 -1.80 -6.25
N SER A 227 -3.02 -1.04 -7.02
CA SER A 227 -3.97 -0.09 -6.46
C SER A 227 -4.94 -0.71 -5.44
N ASN A 228 -5.31 -1.99 -5.59
CA ASN A 228 -6.18 -2.65 -4.61
C ASN A 228 -5.51 -2.85 -3.24
N ASP A 229 -4.23 -3.22 -3.24
CA ASP A 229 -3.50 -3.49 -1.99
C ASP A 229 -3.29 -2.19 -1.21
N ALA A 230 -2.87 -1.14 -1.92
CA ALA A 230 -2.65 0.18 -1.33
C ALA A 230 -3.94 0.87 -0.87
N TYR A 231 -5.08 0.60 -1.52
CA TYR A 231 -6.37 1.14 -1.08
C TYR A 231 -6.76 0.59 0.29
N ASP A 232 -6.56 -0.71 0.53
CA ASP A 232 -6.85 -1.33 1.83
C ASP A 232 -5.96 -0.75 2.94
N PHE A 233 -4.68 -0.48 2.64
CA PHE A 233 -3.77 0.21 3.57
C PHE A 233 -4.21 1.66 3.82
N MET A 234 -4.69 2.37 2.80
CA MET A 234 -5.17 3.74 2.92
C MET A 234 -6.43 3.83 3.78
N VAL A 235 -7.40 2.93 3.58
CA VAL A 235 -8.60 2.84 4.43
C VAL A 235 -8.21 2.55 5.88
N SER A 236 -7.28 1.63 6.07
CA SER A 236 -6.73 1.31 7.40
C SER A 236 -6.09 2.54 8.05
N ALA A 237 -5.20 3.24 7.33
CA ALA A 237 -4.55 4.45 7.83
C ALA A 237 -5.56 5.55 8.21
N PHE A 238 -6.56 5.80 7.36
CA PHE A 238 -7.59 6.81 7.57
C PHE A 238 -8.51 6.53 8.77
N SER A 239 -8.57 5.27 9.23
CA SER A 239 -9.28 4.91 10.46
C SER A 239 -8.55 5.32 11.74
N VAL A 240 -7.22 5.51 11.66
CA VAL A 240 -6.39 5.95 12.78
C VAL A 240 -6.35 7.47 12.79
N HIS A 241 -5.95 8.05 11.66
CA HIS A 241 -5.78 9.47 11.50
C HIS A 241 -6.07 9.89 10.06
N LYS A 242 -6.71 11.05 9.90
CA LYS A 242 -7.04 11.61 8.58
C LYS A 242 -6.02 12.72 8.29
N PRO A 243 -5.10 12.52 7.35
CA PRO A 243 -4.06 13.49 7.07
C PRO A 243 -4.65 14.72 6.36
N GLN A 244 -3.92 15.84 6.35
CA GLN A 244 -4.27 16.97 5.49
C GLN A 244 -4.12 16.62 4.00
N TYR A 245 -3.07 15.87 3.65
CA TYR A 245 -2.76 15.46 2.28
C TYR A 245 -2.59 13.95 2.15
N ALA A 246 -3.14 13.38 1.08
CA ALA A 246 -2.84 12.02 0.65
C ALA A 246 -2.26 12.05 -0.76
N ILE A 247 -1.08 11.44 -0.94
CA ILE A 247 -0.40 11.33 -2.23
C ILE A 247 -0.55 9.90 -2.73
N TRP A 248 -1.14 9.74 -3.91
CA TRP A 248 -1.36 8.44 -4.54
C TRP A 248 -0.34 8.15 -5.65
N CYS A 249 0.55 7.18 -5.41
CA CYS A 249 1.66 6.79 -6.28
C CYS A 249 1.57 5.35 -6.77
N LEU A 250 0.40 4.92 -7.25
CA LEU A 250 0.16 3.56 -7.73
C LEU A 250 -0.18 3.52 -9.22
N GLY A 251 0.15 2.40 -9.85
CA GLY A 251 -0.31 2.04 -11.20
C GLY A 251 0.69 1.26 -12.03
N MET A 252 1.96 1.17 -11.61
CA MET A 252 3.01 0.40 -12.30
C MET A 252 2.68 -1.10 -12.36
N ASN A 253 2.09 -1.64 -11.29
CA ASN A 253 1.78 -3.08 -11.17
C ASN A 253 0.33 -3.44 -11.52
N ASP A 254 -0.52 -2.46 -11.83
CA ASP A 254 -1.92 -2.67 -12.22
C ASP A 254 -2.09 -3.14 -13.67
N GLY A 255 -0.97 -3.32 -14.40
CA GLY A 255 -0.94 -3.72 -15.80
C GLY A 255 -0.70 -2.55 -16.74
N SER A 256 -0.28 -2.82 -17.96
CA SER A 256 -0.11 -1.80 -19.00
C SER A 256 -1.44 -1.23 -19.45
N ASP A 257 -1.40 -0.01 -19.97
CA ASP A 257 -2.48 0.55 -20.76
C ASP A 257 -2.50 -0.10 -22.14
N GLU A 258 -3.71 -0.19 -22.69
CA GLU A 258 -3.92 -0.56 -24.09
C GLU A 258 -4.26 0.71 -24.88
N GLN A 259 -5.46 0.79 -25.47
CA GLN A 259 -5.98 2.04 -26.04
C GLN A 259 -6.46 3.00 -24.95
N GLU A 260 -6.91 2.46 -23.82
CA GLU A 260 -7.44 3.19 -22.67
C GLU A 260 -6.68 2.81 -21.40
N ALA A 261 -6.85 3.62 -20.36
CA ALA A 261 -6.26 3.35 -19.05
C ALA A 261 -6.78 2.04 -18.47
N ASN A 262 -5.89 1.26 -17.83
CA ASN A 262 -6.28 0.01 -17.21
C ASN A 262 -7.53 0.17 -16.31
N PRO A 263 -8.62 -0.60 -16.54
CA PRO A 263 -9.90 -0.36 -15.89
C PRO A 263 -9.88 -0.62 -14.38
N LYS A 264 -9.05 -1.57 -13.92
CA LYS A 264 -8.89 -1.84 -12.48
C LYS A 264 -8.16 -0.69 -11.81
N TRP A 265 -7.09 -0.17 -12.40
CA TRP A 265 -6.44 1.03 -11.88
C TRP A 265 -7.41 2.20 -11.79
N LYS A 266 -8.18 2.44 -12.87
CA LYS A 266 -9.14 3.56 -12.95
C LYS A 266 -10.22 3.47 -11.87
N SER A 267 -10.76 2.28 -11.63
CA SER A 267 -11.78 2.10 -10.58
C SER A 267 -11.24 2.36 -9.18
N TYR A 268 -9.99 1.99 -8.90
CA TYR A 268 -9.37 2.30 -7.60
C TYR A 268 -8.98 3.76 -7.45
N VAL A 269 -8.57 4.45 -8.52
CA VAL A 269 -8.38 5.91 -8.46
C VAL A 269 -9.69 6.60 -8.07
N GLN A 270 -10.84 6.16 -8.62
CA GLN A 270 -12.13 6.70 -8.21
C GLN A 270 -12.42 6.42 -6.72
N LYS A 271 -12.17 5.20 -6.24
CA LYS A 271 -12.33 4.88 -4.80
C LYS A 271 -11.46 5.77 -3.90
N VAL A 272 -10.23 6.06 -4.33
CA VAL A 272 -9.31 6.96 -3.59
C VAL A 272 -9.83 8.39 -3.57
N VAL A 273 -10.36 8.87 -4.70
CA VAL A 273 -11.06 10.17 -4.79
C VAL A 273 -12.20 10.23 -3.78
N ASP A 274 -13.13 9.26 -3.83
CA ASP A 274 -14.30 9.22 -2.97
C ASP A 274 -13.89 9.15 -1.48
N LEU A 275 -12.85 8.36 -1.17
CA LEU A 275 -12.30 8.23 0.19
C LEU A 275 -11.68 9.54 0.71
N CYS A 276 -11.01 10.30 -0.15
CA CYS A 276 -10.44 11.59 0.22
C CYS A 276 -11.52 12.65 0.41
N GLU A 277 -12.45 12.77 -0.53
CA GLU A 277 -13.55 13.74 -0.47
C GLU A 277 -14.40 13.55 0.79
N ARG A 278 -14.82 12.31 1.08
CA ARG A 278 -15.65 12.01 2.26
C ARG A 278 -14.94 12.27 3.60
N ASN A 279 -13.61 12.31 3.60
CA ASN A 279 -12.79 12.55 4.79
C ASN A 279 -12.18 13.95 4.82
N ASN A 280 -12.51 14.83 3.86
CA ASN A 280 -11.94 16.16 3.73
C ASN A 280 -10.39 16.15 3.67
N VAL A 281 -9.84 15.17 2.96
CA VAL A 281 -8.40 15.04 2.71
C VAL A 281 -8.07 15.59 1.32
N THR A 282 -7.02 16.41 1.20
CA THR A 282 -6.57 16.91 -0.10
C THR A 282 -5.80 15.82 -0.83
N LEU A 283 -6.41 15.27 -1.89
CA LEU A 283 -5.76 14.28 -2.75
C LEU A 283 -4.77 14.96 -3.70
N ILE A 284 -3.56 14.41 -3.76
CA ILE A 284 -2.55 14.70 -4.78
C ILE A 284 -2.28 13.41 -5.55
N LEU A 285 -2.56 13.43 -6.85
CA LEU A 285 -2.27 12.29 -7.72
C LEU A 285 -0.79 12.32 -8.16
N SER A 286 -0.32 11.22 -8.73
CA SER A 286 0.95 11.24 -9.46
C SER A 286 0.83 10.48 -10.76
N THR A 287 1.58 10.92 -11.77
CA THR A 287 1.72 10.17 -13.01
C THR A 287 2.57 8.92 -12.76
N VAL A 288 2.23 7.82 -13.41
CA VAL A 288 2.97 6.55 -13.38
C VAL A 288 4.02 6.58 -14.49
N PRO A 289 5.33 6.50 -14.21
CA PRO A 289 6.34 6.53 -15.25
C PRO A 289 6.14 5.42 -16.29
N THR A 290 6.00 5.77 -17.57
CA THR A 290 6.03 4.77 -18.65
C THR A 290 7.43 4.15 -18.68
N VAL A 291 7.54 2.84 -18.87
CA VAL A 291 8.84 2.12 -18.95
C VAL A 291 8.89 1.30 -20.24
N PRO A 292 10.07 0.86 -20.72
CA PRO A 292 10.19 0.15 -22.00
C PRO A 292 9.25 -1.05 -22.15
N SER A 293 8.96 -1.75 -21.04
CA SER A 293 8.08 -2.92 -21.04
C SER A 293 6.59 -2.63 -20.77
N ARG A 294 6.22 -1.40 -20.38
CA ARG A 294 4.84 -1.07 -19.93
C ARG A 294 4.43 0.36 -20.29
N ASN A 295 3.33 0.46 -21.03
CA ASN A 295 2.69 1.72 -21.38
C ASN A 295 1.80 2.24 -20.24
N HIS A 296 1.94 3.52 -19.86
CA HIS A 296 1.08 4.19 -18.88
C HIS A 296 0.55 5.56 -19.36
N GLU A 297 0.60 5.82 -20.68
CA GLU A 297 0.20 7.10 -21.27
C GLU A 297 -1.25 7.46 -20.97
N ALA A 298 -2.18 6.50 -21.03
CA ALA A 298 -3.61 6.77 -20.81
C ALA A 298 -3.91 7.06 -19.34
N LYS A 299 -3.28 6.35 -18.40
CA LYS A 299 -3.33 6.69 -16.95
C LYS A 299 -2.80 8.11 -16.71
N ASN A 300 -1.66 8.45 -17.29
CA ASN A 300 -1.03 9.75 -17.10
C ASN A 300 -1.86 10.88 -17.71
N LYS A 301 -2.52 10.63 -18.84
CA LYS A 301 -3.51 11.55 -19.41
C LYS A 301 -4.66 11.80 -18.45
N ILE A 302 -5.22 10.76 -17.82
CA ILE A 302 -6.28 10.90 -16.80
C ILE A 302 -5.78 11.75 -15.62
N VAL A 303 -4.60 11.46 -15.07
CA VAL A 303 -4.02 12.23 -13.95
C VAL A 303 -3.90 13.71 -14.32
N ARG A 304 -3.28 14.02 -15.46
CA ARG A 304 -3.06 15.40 -15.93
C ARG A 304 -4.36 16.15 -16.23
N GLN A 305 -5.41 15.45 -16.63
CA GLN A 305 -6.73 16.02 -16.99
C GLN A 305 -7.76 15.97 -15.86
N SER A 306 -7.41 15.39 -14.71
CA SER A 306 -8.35 15.11 -13.62
C SER A 306 -8.89 16.34 -12.90
N GLY A 307 -8.21 17.49 -13.01
CA GLY A 307 -8.49 18.70 -12.22
C GLY A 307 -7.92 18.65 -10.79
N TYR A 308 -7.40 17.50 -10.35
CA TYR A 308 -6.65 17.39 -9.10
C TYR A 308 -5.23 17.91 -9.27
N ARG A 309 -4.64 18.37 -8.17
CA ARG A 309 -3.19 18.58 -8.11
C ARG A 309 -2.48 17.24 -8.33
N TYR A 310 -1.37 17.28 -9.05
CA TYR A 310 -0.56 16.09 -9.29
C TYR A 310 0.94 16.37 -9.30
N ILE A 311 1.71 15.29 -9.13
CA ILE A 311 3.16 15.26 -9.28
C ILE A 311 3.50 14.52 -10.58
N ASP A 312 4.17 15.21 -11.51
CA ASP A 312 4.45 14.65 -12.84
C ASP A 312 5.79 13.88 -12.87
N PHE A 313 5.83 12.76 -12.15
CA PHE A 313 6.98 11.87 -12.12
C PHE A 313 7.38 11.33 -13.49
N ASP A 314 6.42 11.06 -14.37
CA ASP A 314 6.67 10.54 -15.71
C ASP A 314 7.44 11.57 -16.54
N LYS A 315 6.98 12.83 -16.55
CA LYS A 315 7.69 13.94 -17.22
C LYS A 315 9.05 14.24 -16.60
N ALA A 316 9.23 13.98 -15.30
CA ALA A 316 10.49 14.24 -14.61
C ALA A 316 11.62 13.32 -15.10
N ILE A 317 11.29 12.11 -15.59
CA ILE A 317 12.29 11.09 -15.89
C ILE A 317 12.19 10.50 -17.28
N SER A 318 11.08 10.67 -17.99
CA SER A 318 10.81 10.07 -19.30
C SER A 318 10.16 11.04 -20.29
N ASP A 319 10.16 10.65 -21.57
CA ASP A 319 9.42 11.33 -22.65
C ASP A 319 7.92 10.94 -22.71
N GLY A 320 7.43 10.17 -21.75
CA GLY A 320 6.09 9.61 -21.68
C GLY A 320 5.90 8.31 -22.46
N LYS A 321 6.87 7.92 -23.29
CA LYS A 321 6.82 6.73 -24.17
C LYS A 321 7.73 5.60 -23.70
N GLY A 322 8.24 5.71 -22.47
CA GLY A 322 9.14 4.72 -21.89
C GLY A 322 10.61 4.95 -22.19
N ASN A 323 10.97 6.04 -22.88
CA ASN A 323 12.36 6.44 -23.07
C ASN A 323 12.73 7.38 -21.93
N TRP A 324 13.42 6.83 -20.94
CA TRP A 324 13.91 7.62 -19.82
C TRP A 324 15.14 8.42 -20.22
N ASN A 325 15.30 9.61 -19.62
CA ASN A 325 16.51 10.40 -19.81
C ASN A 325 17.74 9.59 -19.39
N GLU A 326 18.88 9.86 -20.03
CA GLU A 326 20.10 9.09 -19.86
C GLU A 326 20.49 8.94 -18.38
N GLY A 327 20.77 7.70 -17.97
CA GLY A 327 21.19 7.38 -16.61
C GLY A 327 20.09 7.39 -15.55
N LEU A 328 18.84 7.75 -15.88
CA LEU A 328 17.75 7.79 -14.89
C LEU A 328 17.05 6.44 -14.67
N LEU A 329 17.11 5.51 -15.63
CA LEU A 329 16.53 4.17 -15.52
C LEU A 329 17.57 3.17 -15.03
N ALA A 330 17.20 2.33 -14.06
CA ALA A 330 18.04 1.24 -13.58
C ALA A 330 18.14 0.10 -14.62
N LYS A 331 19.12 -0.78 -14.43
CA LYS A 331 19.36 -1.92 -15.33
C LYS A 331 18.20 -2.91 -15.42
N ASP A 332 17.29 -2.91 -14.46
CA ASP A 332 16.10 -3.77 -14.48
C ASP A 332 15.00 -3.26 -15.43
N GLY A 333 15.18 -2.08 -16.04
CA GLY A 333 14.28 -1.52 -17.02
C GLY A 333 12.94 -1.06 -16.46
N VAL A 334 12.78 -1.02 -15.13
CA VAL A 334 11.51 -0.69 -14.47
C VAL A 334 11.69 0.35 -13.39
N HIS A 335 12.78 0.35 -12.62
CA HIS A 335 12.96 1.25 -11.48
C HIS A 335 13.91 2.40 -11.80
N PRO A 336 13.81 3.52 -11.08
CA PRO A 336 14.79 4.58 -11.21
C PRO A 336 16.16 4.12 -10.71
N SER A 337 17.20 4.66 -11.35
CA SER A 337 18.53 4.72 -10.77
C SER A 337 18.54 5.72 -9.60
N ARG A 338 19.69 5.88 -8.95
CA ARG A 338 19.88 6.96 -7.96
C ARG A 338 19.55 8.34 -8.54
N LEU A 339 20.07 8.66 -9.72
CA LEU A 339 19.81 9.95 -10.39
C LEU A 339 18.34 10.10 -10.77
N GLY A 340 17.69 9.02 -11.21
CA GLY A 340 16.25 9.02 -11.48
C GLY A 340 15.44 9.34 -10.23
N ALA A 341 15.80 8.76 -9.09
CA ALA A 341 15.13 9.02 -7.82
C ALA A 341 15.35 10.46 -7.31
N GLU A 342 16.54 11.04 -7.53
CA GLU A 342 16.80 12.47 -7.25
C GLU A 342 15.93 13.38 -8.14
N ALA A 343 15.83 13.09 -9.44
CA ALA A 343 14.97 13.83 -10.36
C ALA A 343 13.48 13.76 -9.96
N MET A 344 13.01 12.58 -9.55
CA MET A 344 11.66 12.40 -9.00
C MET A 344 11.45 13.17 -7.70
N ALA A 345 12.42 13.16 -6.77
CA ALA A 345 12.32 13.92 -5.53
C ALA A 345 12.27 15.44 -5.79
N ASN A 346 13.03 15.93 -6.76
CA ASN A 346 12.95 17.33 -7.17
C ASN A 346 11.59 17.69 -7.77
N ALA A 347 10.99 16.80 -8.56
CA ALA A 347 9.63 16.98 -9.06
C ALA A 347 8.62 17.02 -7.90
N PHE A 348 8.74 16.12 -6.92
CA PHE A 348 7.89 16.13 -5.72
C PHE A 348 7.96 17.46 -4.98
N ILE A 349 9.16 17.98 -4.69
CA ILE A 349 9.34 19.27 -4.00
C ILE A 349 8.83 20.45 -4.84
N LYS A 350 8.98 20.39 -6.16
CA LYS A 350 8.52 21.45 -7.08
C LYS A 350 7.00 21.47 -7.16
N ASP A 351 6.36 20.30 -7.26
CA ASP A 351 4.92 20.18 -7.45
C ASP A 351 4.16 20.22 -6.11
N PHE A 352 4.83 19.93 -4.99
CA PHE A 352 4.32 20.02 -3.61
C PHE A 352 5.30 20.72 -2.64
N PRO A 353 5.59 22.02 -2.83
CA PRO A 353 6.59 22.73 -2.03
C PRO A 353 6.22 22.90 -0.56
N GLU A 354 4.93 22.96 -0.22
CA GLU A 354 4.48 23.12 1.17
C GLU A 354 4.77 21.91 2.06
N ILE A 355 5.19 20.76 1.53
CA ILE A 355 5.70 19.64 2.34
C ILE A 355 6.78 20.11 3.33
N LYS A 356 7.55 21.15 2.97
CA LYS A 356 8.60 21.74 3.80
C LYS A 356 8.10 22.32 5.13
N ASN A 357 6.78 22.50 5.28
CA ASN A 357 6.16 22.97 6.51
C ASN A 357 5.90 21.83 7.51
N TYR A 358 6.07 20.56 7.11
CA TYR A 358 5.78 19.38 7.94
C TYR A 358 7.10 18.75 8.39
N LYS A 359 7.54 19.08 9.60
CA LYS A 359 8.77 18.60 10.23
C LYS A 359 8.48 17.79 11.47
#